data_AF-A0A8J9YVU1-F1
#
_entry.id   AF-A0A8J9YVU1-F1
#
_cell.length_a   1.000
_cell.length_b   1.000
_cell.length_c   1.000
_cell.angle_alpha   90.00
_cell.angle_beta   90.00
_cell.angle_gamma   90.00
#
_symmetry.space_group_name_H-M   'P 1'
#
loop_
_entity.id
_entity.type
_entity.pdbx_description
1 polymer ?
#
loop_
_entity_poly.entity_id
_entity_poly.type
_entity_poly.pdbx_seq_one_letter_code
_entity_poly.pdbx_strand_id
1 'polypeptide(L)'
;MSIHSYEVKKKETGLRNVLMLSTVPPLLAVTKDDKKFKPAIYKLYDFTKGGTDIVDQRMGSYTCKTKTPRWTMAAFFYMLDTCRVNSCSVHTMNLNKDPRKENSFDYGWKLGMELVLPHIRARSLNGLTSVVQQKIRLMLGPPDNPDNTEQQEGSVTLPVKSESH
;
A
#
# COMPACT_ATOMS: atom_id res chain seq x y z
N MET A 1 23.09 12.32 21.98
CA MET A 1 23.44 11.70 20.68
C MET A 1 24.64 10.80 20.89
N SER A 2 24.57 9.54 20.48
CA SER A 2 25.62 8.53 20.62
C SER A 2 25.95 7.91 19.26
N ILE A 3 27.23 7.58 19.05
CA ILE A 3 27.70 6.82 17.90
C ILE A 3 28.08 5.41 18.36
N HIS A 4 27.61 4.39 17.64
CA HIS A 4 27.86 2.98 17.91
C HIS A 4 28.58 2.35 16.72
N SER A 5 29.60 1.54 16.99
CA SER A 5 30.32 0.77 15.97
C SER A 5 30.12 -0.74 16.20
N TYR A 6 29.93 -1.50 15.13
CA TYR A 6 29.78 -2.95 15.17
C TYR A 6 30.49 -3.62 14.00
N GLU A 7 31.32 -4.63 14.29
CA GLU A 7 32.01 -5.42 13.28
C GLU A 7 31.16 -6.60 12.81
N VAL A 8 30.96 -6.68 11.49
CA VAL A 8 30.24 -7.75 10.82
C VAL A 8 31.20 -8.55 9.95
N LYS A 9 31.27 -9.87 10.18
CA LYS A 9 31.97 -10.80 9.30
C LYS A 9 31.04 -11.29 8.19
N LYS A 10 31.33 -10.94 6.93
CA LYS A 10 30.61 -11.41 5.73
C LYS A 10 31.40 -12.54 5.07
N LYS A 11 30.72 -13.58 4.59
CA LYS A 11 31.36 -14.80 4.05
C LYS A 11 32.31 -14.52 2.86
N GLU A 12 32.02 -13.49 2.07
CA GLU A 12 32.72 -13.21 0.80
C GLU A 12 33.69 -12.02 0.86
N THR A 13 33.51 -11.09 1.82
CA THR A 13 34.17 -9.77 1.78
C THR A 13 34.91 -9.40 3.06
N GLY A 14 35.07 -10.36 3.98
CA GLY A 14 35.82 -10.16 5.23
C GLY A 14 35.06 -9.39 6.31
N LEU A 15 35.80 -8.75 7.20
CA LEU A 15 35.26 -7.91 8.29
C LEU A 15 34.87 -6.54 7.74
N ARG A 16 33.69 -6.06 8.13
CA ARG A 16 33.17 -4.73 7.80
C ARG A 16 32.70 -4.03 9.07
N ASN A 17 33.04 -2.76 9.20
CA ASN A 17 32.50 -1.92 10.26
C ASN A 17 31.15 -1.35 9.83
N VAL A 18 30.18 -1.43 10.74
CA VAL A 18 28.87 -0.79 10.63
C VAL A 18 28.78 0.29 11.69
N LEU A 19 28.54 1.52 11.28
CA LEU A 19 28.40 2.67 12.16
C LEU A 19 26.92 3.05 12.26
N MET A 20 26.45 3.33 13.47
CA MET A 20 25.11 3.85 13.72
C MET A 20 25.15 5.11 14.57
N LEU A 21 24.38 6.10 14.15
CA LEU A 21 24.14 7.31 14.92
C LEU A 21 22.74 7.24 15.53
N SER A 22 22.64 7.48 16.83
CA SER A 22 21.38 7.46 17.56
C SER A 22 21.24 8.67 18.47
N THR A 23 20.02 9.23 18.53
CA THR A 23 19.63 10.19 19.56
C THR A 23 18.93 9.51 20.74
N VAL A 24 18.44 8.28 20.56
CA VAL A 24 17.85 7.45 21.62
C VAL A 24 18.91 7.18 22.69
N PRO A 25 18.56 7.25 23.99
CA PRO A 25 19.48 6.91 25.06
C PRO A 25 20.16 5.57 24.76
N PRO A 26 21.48 5.47 24.99
CA PRO A 26 22.23 4.30 24.58
C PRO A 26 21.67 3.06 25.29
N LEU A 27 20.94 2.25 24.52
CA LEU A 27 20.64 0.87 24.86
C LEU A 27 21.97 0.13 24.77
N LEU A 28 22.74 0.16 25.87
CA LEU A 28 24.00 -0.59 26.04
C LEU A 28 23.78 -2.11 26.08
N ALA A 29 22.53 -2.55 25.92
CA ALA A 29 22.18 -3.94 25.82
C ALA A 29 22.69 -4.55 24.52
N VAL A 30 23.08 -5.81 24.61
CA VAL A 30 23.44 -6.66 23.48
C VAL A 30 22.32 -7.68 23.30
N THR A 31 21.85 -7.85 22.07
CA THR A 31 20.89 -8.90 21.73
C THR A 31 21.65 -10.12 21.22
N LYS A 32 21.14 -11.31 21.55
CA LYS A 32 21.64 -12.58 21.03
C LYS A 32 20.69 -13.04 19.93
N ASP A 33 20.97 -12.61 18.71
CA ASP A 33 20.23 -13.03 17.51
C ASP A 33 21.18 -13.83 16.60
N ASP A 34 20.72 -14.96 16.04
CA ASP A 34 21.50 -15.81 15.11
C ASP A 34 22.86 -16.30 15.65
N LYS A 35 22.94 -16.60 16.96
CA LYS A 35 24.18 -16.95 17.67
C LYS A 35 25.27 -15.86 17.62
N LYS A 36 24.91 -14.62 17.25
CA LYS A 36 25.80 -13.45 17.25
C LYS A 36 25.33 -12.43 18.29
N PHE A 37 26.30 -11.80 18.94
CA PHE A 37 26.07 -10.66 19.79
C PHE A 37 25.97 -9.42 18.90
N LYS A 38 24.77 -8.82 18.83
CA LYS A 38 24.50 -7.59 18.07
C LYS A 38 24.11 -6.49 19.06
N PRO A 39 24.52 -5.23 18.87
CA PRO A 39 24.03 -4.13 19.70
C PRO A 39 22.50 -4.01 19.61
N ALA A 40 21.80 -3.74 20.71
CA ALA A 40 20.34 -3.62 20.69
C ALA A 40 19.84 -2.51 19.74
N ILE A 41 20.63 -1.44 19.57
CA ILE A 41 20.36 -0.39 18.58
C ILE A 41 20.33 -0.94 17.14
N TYR A 42 21.11 -1.99 16.83
CA TYR A 42 21.07 -2.66 15.54
C TYR A 42 19.72 -3.31 15.31
N LYS A 43 19.19 -4.01 16.32
CA LYS A 43 17.89 -4.68 16.24
C LYS A 43 16.76 -3.67 16.06
N LEU A 44 16.82 -2.54 16.77
CA LEU A 44 15.85 -1.46 16.62
C LEU A 44 15.87 -0.91 15.19
N TYR A 45 17.05 -0.61 14.65
CA TYR A 45 17.20 -0.16 13.26
C TYR A 45 16.67 -1.19 12.26
N ASP A 46 17.04 -2.46 12.42
CA ASP A 46 16.61 -3.55 11.54
C ASP A 46 15.09 -3.72 11.52
N PHE A 47 14.45 -3.57 12.68
CA PHE A 47 12.99 -3.61 12.81
C PHE A 47 12.31 -2.42 12.11
N THR A 48 12.89 -1.22 12.18
CA THR A 48 12.25 -0.01 11.64
C THR A 48 12.58 0.26 10.17
N LYS A 49 13.74 -0.17 9.67
CA LYS A 49 14.22 0.19 8.32
C LYS A 49 13.37 -0.40 7.19
N GLY A 50 12.69 -1.52 7.45
CA GLY A 50 11.96 -2.28 6.42
C GLY A 50 10.64 -1.66 5.98
N GLY A 51 10.15 -0.60 6.65
CA GLY A 51 8.84 0.00 6.33
C GLY A 51 8.77 0.53 4.90
N THR A 52 9.82 1.22 4.44
CA THR A 52 9.87 1.80 3.09
C THR A 52 10.01 0.73 2.01
N ASP A 53 10.84 -0.29 2.25
CA ASP A 53 11.05 -1.39 1.30
C ASP A 53 9.76 -2.16 1.01
N ILE A 54 8.93 -2.38 2.05
CA ILE A 54 7.63 -3.06 1.90
C ILE A 54 6.69 -2.23 1.01
N VAL A 55 6.64 -0.91 1.21
CA VAL A 55 5.80 -0.02 0.39
C VAL A 55 6.30 0.01 -1.05
N ASP A 56 7.61 0.10 -1.25
CA ASP A 56 8.24 0.06 -2.57
C ASP A 56 7.94 -1.25 -3.31
N GLN A 57 8.05 -2.38 -2.63
CA GLN A 57 7.71 -3.70 -3.19
C GLN A 57 6.22 -3.77 -3.59
N ARG A 58 5.30 -3.25 -2.76
CA ARG A 58 3.86 -3.25 -3.07
C ARG A 58 3.51 -2.34 -4.24
N MET A 59 4.18 -1.18 -4.36
CA MET A 59 4.05 -0.30 -5.51
C MET A 59 4.57 -0.98 -6.78
N GLY A 60 5.78 -1.55 -6.72
CA GLY A 60 6.45 -2.15 -7.86
C GLY A 60 5.76 -3.40 -8.43
N SER A 61 5.10 -4.19 -7.58
CA SER A 61 4.45 -5.45 -7.99
C SER A 61 3.27 -5.22 -8.96
N TYR A 62 2.59 -4.07 -8.86
CA TYR A 62 1.41 -3.72 -9.67
C TYR A 62 1.42 -2.22 -9.97
N THR A 63 2.45 -1.79 -10.68
CA THR A 63 2.66 -0.38 -11.04
C THR A 63 1.85 0.02 -12.28
N CYS A 64 1.33 1.24 -12.29
CA CYS A 64 0.77 1.88 -13.48
C CYS A 64 1.83 2.60 -14.34
N LYS A 65 3.11 2.53 -13.96
CA LYS A 65 4.20 3.21 -14.64
C LYS A 65 4.40 2.70 -16.06
N THR A 66 4.35 3.62 -17.02
CA THR A 66 4.72 3.37 -18.41
C THR A 66 5.97 4.16 -18.79
N LYS A 67 6.72 3.67 -19.79
CA LYS A 67 7.90 4.37 -20.31
C LYS A 67 7.45 5.71 -20.90
N THR A 68 7.93 6.80 -20.32
CA THR A 68 7.59 8.17 -20.71
C THR A 68 8.84 9.05 -20.71
N PRO A 69 9.01 9.95 -21.71
CA PRO A 69 10.11 10.92 -21.70
C PRO A 69 9.81 12.14 -20.81
N ARG A 70 8.58 12.28 -20.29
CA ARG A 70 8.15 13.43 -19.48
C ARG A 70 8.22 13.10 -17.99
N TRP A 71 9.11 13.77 -17.25
CA TRP A 71 9.28 13.53 -15.81
C TRP A 71 8.00 13.75 -14.99
N THR A 72 7.14 14.68 -15.42
CA THR A 72 5.85 14.95 -14.77
C THR A 72 4.91 13.75 -14.81
N MET A 73 4.91 13.01 -15.92
CA MET A 73 4.13 11.77 -16.03
C MET A 73 4.73 10.66 -15.14
N ALA A 74 6.05 10.59 -15.02
CA ALA A 74 6.68 9.64 -14.10
C ALA A 74 6.31 9.93 -12.63
N ALA A 75 6.28 11.21 -12.23
CA ALA A 75 5.81 11.64 -10.92
C ALA A 75 4.32 11.31 -10.71
N PHE A 76 3.48 11.51 -11.74
CA PHE A 76 2.07 11.16 -11.69
C PHE A 76 1.83 9.67 -11.47
N PHE A 77 2.54 8.80 -12.19
CA PHE A 77 2.45 7.36 -11.97
C PHE A 77 2.89 6.95 -10.56
N TYR A 78 3.96 7.55 -10.05
CA TYR A 78 4.38 7.32 -8.66
C TYR A 78 3.30 7.72 -7.64
N MET A 79 2.64 8.86 -7.86
CA MET A 79 1.52 9.29 -7.01
C MET A 79 0.35 8.29 -7.08
N LEU A 80 -0.01 7.81 -8.27
CA LEU A 80 -1.07 6.81 -8.42
C LEU A 80 -0.75 5.50 -7.68
N ASP A 81 0.46 4.98 -7.84
CA ASP A 81 0.89 3.75 -7.15
C ASP A 81 0.88 3.92 -5.63
N THR A 82 1.36 5.07 -5.14
CA THR A 82 1.36 5.43 -3.72
C THR A 82 -0.06 5.54 -3.17
N CYS A 83 -0.94 6.27 -3.87
CA CYS A 83 -2.35 6.42 -3.49
C CYS A 83 -3.05 5.07 -3.39
N ARG A 84 -2.84 4.17 -4.35
CA ARG A 84 -3.40 2.80 -4.35
C ARG A 84 -2.97 2.00 -3.13
N VAL A 85 -1.68 2.03 -2.77
CA VAL A 85 -1.17 1.29 -1.59
C VAL A 85 -1.69 1.89 -0.29
N ASN A 86 -1.76 3.22 -0.21
CA ASN A 86 -2.27 3.91 0.97
C ASN A 86 -3.77 3.68 1.17
N SER A 87 -4.57 3.81 0.11
CA SER A 87 -6.02 3.59 0.15
C SER A 87 -6.33 2.13 0.49
N CYS A 88 -5.57 1.17 -0.03
CA CYS A 88 -5.65 -0.24 0.35
C CYS A 88 -5.41 -0.45 1.84
N SER A 89 -4.38 0.20 2.38
CA SER A 89 -4.02 0.08 3.79
C SER A 89 -5.12 0.64 4.70
N VAL A 90 -5.64 1.83 4.40
CA VAL A 90 -6.75 2.44 5.13
C VAL A 90 -8.02 1.59 5.02
N HIS A 91 -8.37 1.12 3.81
CA HIS A 91 -9.54 0.27 3.60
C HIS A 91 -9.46 -1.02 4.43
N THR A 92 -8.29 -1.67 4.43
CA THR A 92 -8.07 -2.92 5.17
C THR A 92 -8.11 -2.70 6.69
N MET A 93 -7.52 -1.60 7.16
CA MET A 93 -7.57 -1.21 8.57
C MET A 93 -9.01 -0.94 9.04
N ASN A 94 -9.83 -0.28 8.21
CA ASN A 94 -11.24 -0.03 8.51
C ASN A 94 -12.06 -1.33 8.60
N LEU A 95 -11.60 -2.41 7.96
CA LEU A 95 -12.19 -3.75 8.07
C LEU A 95 -11.61 -4.57 9.24
N ASN A 96 -10.81 -3.96 10.11
CA ASN A 96 -10.07 -4.63 11.20
C ASN A 96 -9.20 -5.80 10.72
N LYS A 97 -8.69 -5.72 9.48
CA LYS A 97 -7.79 -6.70 8.88
C LYS A 97 -6.36 -6.18 8.86
N ASP A 98 -5.40 -7.10 8.71
CA ASP A 98 -4.00 -6.75 8.58
C ASP A 98 -3.70 -6.28 7.13
N PRO A 99 -3.33 -5.00 6.91
CA PRO A 99 -3.01 -4.46 5.58
C PRO A 99 -1.80 -5.13 4.92
N ARG A 100 -0.97 -5.86 5.67
CA ARG A 100 0.17 -6.62 5.15
C ARG A 100 -0.25 -7.92 4.48
N LYS A 101 -1.45 -8.42 4.77
CA LYS A 101 -1.99 -9.68 4.23
C LYS A 101 -2.96 -9.46 3.07
N GLU A 102 -3.30 -8.21 2.78
CA GLU A 102 -4.24 -7.89 1.72
C GLU A 102 -3.65 -8.17 0.34
N ASN A 103 -4.44 -8.78 -0.54
CA ASN A 103 -4.06 -8.99 -1.92
C ASN A 103 -4.09 -7.65 -2.67
N SER A 104 -2.91 -7.12 -2.98
CA SER A 104 -2.75 -5.84 -3.66
C SER A 104 -3.34 -5.84 -5.08
N PHE A 105 -3.43 -7.01 -5.74
CA PHE A 105 -4.05 -7.14 -7.05
C PHE A 105 -5.56 -7.02 -6.97
N ASP A 106 -6.20 -7.80 -6.09
CA ASP A 106 -7.66 -7.84 -5.96
C ASP A 106 -8.20 -6.46 -5.57
N TYR A 107 -7.53 -5.78 -4.63
CA TYR A 107 -7.87 -4.41 -4.27
C TYR A 107 -7.73 -3.45 -5.47
N GLY A 108 -6.62 -3.53 -6.21
CA GLY A 108 -6.38 -2.69 -7.38
C GLY A 108 -7.40 -2.93 -8.49
N TRP A 109 -7.78 -4.19 -8.72
CA TRP A 109 -8.81 -4.57 -9.69
C TRP A 109 -10.17 -4.01 -9.29
N LYS A 110 -10.59 -4.22 -8.03
CA LYS A 110 -11.86 -3.70 -7.51
C LYS A 110 -11.92 -2.17 -7.60
N LEU A 111 -10.85 -1.49 -7.18
CA LEU A 111 -10.74 -0.03 -7.28
C LEU A 111 -10.85 0.44 -8.74
N GLY A 112 -10.13 -0.20 -9.66
CA GLY A 112 -10.19 0.12 -11.08
C GLY A 112 -11.60 -0.07 -11.66
N MET A 113 -12.29 -1.13 -11.28
CA MET A 113 -13.68 -1.35 -11.69
C MET A 113 -14.62 -0.29 -11.12
N GLU A 114 -14.54 0.03 -9.83
CA GLU A 114 -15.39 1.07 -9.20
C GLU A 114 -15.20 2.45 -9.86
N LEU A 115 -13.99 2.78 -10.30
CA LEU A 115 -13.71 4.03 -11.02
C LEU A 115 -14.24 4.01 -12.46
N VAL A 116 -14.15 2.87 -13.15
CA VAL A 116 -14.47 2.79 -14.59
C VAL A 116 -15.96 2.50 -14.85
N LEU A 117 -16.64 1.76 -13.97
CA LEU A 117 -18.03 1.34 -14.13
C LEU A 117 -19.02 2.51 -14.38
N PRO A 118 -18.97 3.64 -13.64
CA PRO A 118 -19.85 4.78 -13.90
C PRO A 118 -19.66 5.35 -15.32
N HIS A 119 -18.42 5.38 -15.81
CA HIS A 119 -18.11 5.85 -17.16
C HIS A 119 -18.55 4.86 -18.24
N ILE A 120 -18.47 3.54 -17.98
CA ILE A 120 -19.00 2.52 -18.89
C ILE A 120 -20.53 2.64 -18.98
N ARG A 121 -21.23 2.85 -17.86
CA ARG A 121 -22.69 3.02 -17.83
C ARG A 121 -23.14 4.26 -18.59
N ALA A 122 -22.43 5.38 -18.44
CA ALA A 122 -22.76 6.64 -19.11
C ALA A 122 -22.39 6.65 -20.60
N ARG A 123 -21.60 5.68 -21.08
CA ARG A 123 -21.11 5.65 -22.45
C ARG A 123 -22.22 5.28 -23.44
N SER A 124 -22.47 6.15 -24.42
CA SER A 124 -23.36 5.84 -25.53
C SER A 124 -22.83 4.65 -26.34
N LEU A 125 -23.73 3.74 -26.73
CA LEU A 125 -23.43 2.59 -27.58
C LEU A 125 -23.43 2.95 -29.08
N ASN A 126 -23.84 4.17 -29.43
CA ASN A 126 -23.97 4.62 -30.81
C ASN A 126 -22.57 4.68 -31.47
N GLY A 127 -22.44 4.06 -32.65
CA GLY A 127 -21.19 4.02 -33.40
C GLY A 127 -20.12 3.06 -32.85
N LEU A 128 -20.41 2.32 -31.77
CA LEU A 128 -19.51 1.26 -31.29
C LEU A 128 -19.70 -0.02 -32.11
N THR A 129 -18.63 -0.79 -32.27
CA THR A 129 -18.70 -2.12 -32.86
C THR A 129 -19.51 -3.07 -31.96
N SER A 130 -20.23 -4.01 -32.57
CA SER A 130 -21.06 -5.00 -31.86
C SER A 130 -20.28 -5.75 -30.75
N VAL A 131 -19.02 -6.08 -31.02
CA VAL A 131 -18.13 -6.75 -30.04
C VAL A 131 -17.92 -5.90 -28.78
N VAL A 132 -17.71 -4.59 -28.92
CA VAL A 132 -17.52 -3.70 -27.77
C VAL A 132 -18.83 -3.52 -27.00
N GLN A 133 -19.95 -3.39 -27.71
CA GLN A 133 -21.28 -3.33 -27.08
C GLN A 133 -21.57 -4.60 -26.27
N GLN A 134 -21.25 -5.77 -26.80
CA GLN A 134 -21.43 -7.05 -26.11
C GLN A 134 -20.55 -7.15 -24.86
N LYS A 135 -19.28 -6.72 -24.95
CA LYS A 135 -18.37 -6.66 -23.78
C LYS A 135 -18.87 -5.70 -22.71
N ILE A 136 -19.39 -4.53 -23.10
CA ILE A 136 -19.97 -3.56 -22.16
C ILE A 136 -21.18 -4.18 -21.44
N ARG A 137 -22.09 -4.83 -22.18
CA ARG A 137 -23.24 -5.53 -21.59
C ARG A 137 -22.82 -6.64 -20.63
N LEU A 138 -21.78 -7.41 -20.99
CA LEU A 138 -21.23 -8.45 -20.12
C LEU A 138 -20.66 -7.87 -18.82
N MET A 139 -19.95 -6.75 -18.89
CA MET A 139 -19.35 -6.08 -17.73
C MET A 139 -20.39 -5.44 -16.81
N LEU A 140 -21.50 -4.95 -17.36
CA LEU A 140 -22.55 -4.28 -16.58
C LEU A 140 -23.53 -5.25 -15.91
N GLY A 141 -23.60 -6.50 -16.36
CA GLY A 141 -24.59 -7.47 -15.85
C GLY A 141 -26.03 -7.14 -16.29
N PRO A 142 -27.02 -7.88 -15.77
CA PRO A 142 -28.44 -7.53 -15.95
C PRO A 142 -28.71 -6.13 -15.39
N PRO A 143 -29.63 -5.35 -15.97
CA PRO A 143 -29.98 -4.05 -15.42
C PRO A 143 -30.44 -4.19 -13.96
N ASP A 144 -29.81 -3.44 -13.07
CA ASP A 144 -30.25 -3.32 -11.68
C ASP A 144 -31.73 -2.89 -11.66
N ASN A 145 -32.56 -3.66 -10.98
CA ASN A 145 -33.96 -3.32 -10.76
C ASN A 145 -34.01 -1.98 -10.01
N PRO A 146 -34.76 -0.96 -10.47
CA PRO A 146 -34.65 0.42 -9.97
C PRO A 146 -35.16 0.66 -8.53
N ASP A 147 -35.30 -0.36 -7.69
CA ASP A 147 -35.95 -0.28 -6.37
C ASP A 147 -34.98 -0.20 -5.18
N ASN A 148 -33.66 -0.15 -5.41
CA ASN A 148 -32.66 -0.19 -4.32
C ASN A 148 -31.84 1.10 -4.14
N THR A 149 -32.14 2.18 -4.86
CA THR A 149 -31.35 3.43 -4.75
C THR A 149 -31.75 4.29 -3.53
N GLU A 150 -32.85 3.99 -2.82
CA GLU A 150 -33.33 4.84 -1.71
C GLU A 150 -32.88 4.42 -0.30
N GLN A 151 -32.04 3.39 -0.12
CA GLN A 151 -31.65 2.94 1.25
C GLN A 151 -30.17 3.12 1.62
N GLN A 152 -29.37 3.83 0.82
CA GLN A 152 -27.95 4.09 1.10
C GLN A 152 -27.61 5.57 1.31
N GLU A 153 -28.50 6.38 1.89
CA GLU A 153 -28.14 7.72 2.41
C GLU A 153 -28.25 7.87 3.93
N GLY A 154 -28.71 6.84 4.65
CA GLY A 154 -28.91 6.92 6.11
C GLY A 154 -28.04 5.96 6.91
N SER A 155 -26.75 6.26 7.10
CA SER A 155 -25.99 5.98 8.34
C SER A 155 -24.49 6.21 8.13
N VAL A 156 -24.06 7.47 8.15
CA VAL A 156 -22.71 7.82 8.59
C VAL A 156 -22.89 8.72 9.80
N THR A 157 -23.23 8.13 10.94
CA THR A 157 -23.08 8.81 12.23
C THR A 157 -21.73 8.39 12.79
N LEU A 158 -20.77 9.32 12.79
CA LEU A 158 -19.49 9.17 13.45
C LEU A 158 -19.72 8.90 14.95
N PRO A 159 -19.05 7.93 15.59
CA PRO A 159 -19.13 7.78 17.03
C PRO A 159 -18.34 8.91 17.69
N VAL A 160 -19.06 9.88 18.27
CA VAL A 160 -18.52 10.81 19.26
C VAL A 160 -18.15 9.98 20.48
N LYS A 161 -16.86 9.83 20.76
CA LYS A 161 -16.38 9.34 22.05
C LYS A 161 -16.75 10.38 23.10
N SER A 162 -17.74 10.06 23.92
CA SER A 162 -17.98 10.73 25.19
C SER A 162 -16.87 10.37 26.16
N GLU A 163 -16.02 11.34 26.49
CA GLU A 163 -15.22 11.32 27.71
C GLU A 163 -16.16 11.54 28.91
N SER A 164 -16.15 10.62 29.88
CA SER A 164 -16.61 10.92 31.23
C SER A 164 -16.03 9.91 32.24
N HIS A 165 -15.23 10.49 33.14
CA HIS A 165 -14.72 10.02 34.43
C HIS A 165 -13.58 9.00 34.48
#